data_AF-R9LV77-F1
#
_entry.id   AF-R9LV77-F1
#
_cell.length_a   1.000
_cell.length_b   1.000
_cell.length_c   1.000
_cell.angle_alpha   90.00
_cell.angle_beta   90.00
_cell.angle_gamma   90.00
#
_symmetry.space_group_name_H-M   'P 1'
#
loop_
_entity.id
_entity.type
_entity.pdbx_description
1 polymer ?
#
loop_
_entity_poly.entity_id
_entity_poly.type
_entity_poly.pdbx_seq_one_letter_code
_entity_poly.pdbx_strand_id
1 'polypeptide(L)'
;MSAPNVKERLAPCGLHCGGCRVEKCKFNKNCKVRSCAQEKRVDFCCDCPEFPCGHTGLDENLCQRHVAINQRIAEIGPEAYYDDVKDSPRY
;
A
#
# COMPACT_ATOMS: atom_id res chain seq x y z
N MET A 1 29.77 5.81 -26.58
CA MET A 1 28.60 5.05 -26.11
C MET A 1 27.77 5.99 -25.24
N SER A 2 26.61 6.45 -25.71
CA SER A 2 25.74 7.34 -24.91
C SER A 2 25.11 6.56 -23.75
N ALA A 3 25.03 7.17 -22.58
CA ALA A 3 24.36 6.59 -21.43
C ALA A 3 22.87 6.32 -21.75
N PRO A 4 22.29 5.20 -21.28
CA PRO A 4 20.90 4.84 -21.57
C PRO A 4 19.93 5.88 -21.00
N ASN A 5 18.85 6.15 -21.74
CA ASN A 5 17.79 7.08 -21.36
C ASN A 5 17.14 6.63 -20.04
N VAL A 6 16.64 7.56 -19.24
CA VAL A 6 15.96 7.25 -17.96
C VAL A 6 14.85 6.19 -18.11
N LYS A 7 14.13 6.19 -19.25
CA LYS A 7 13.11 5.18 -19.56
C LYS A 7 13.72 3.78 -19.72
N GLU A 8 14.88 3.68 -20.35
CA GLU A 8 15.63 2.42 -20.56
C GLU A 8 16.30 1.92 -19.29
N ARG A 9 16.49 2.78 -18.28
CA ARG A 9 16.98 2.42 -16.94
C ARG A 9 15.87 1.94 -16.01
N LEU A 10 14.65 2.45 -16.20
CA LEU A 10 13.45 2.08 -15.43
C LEU A 10 12.76 0.82 -15.98
N ALA A 11 12.86 0.58 -17.28
CA ALA A 11 12.21 -0.55 -17.96
C ALA A 11 12.85 -1.96 -17.81
N PRO A 12 14.15 -2.18 -17.50
CA PRO A 12 14.76 -3.49 -17.74
C PRO A 12 14.45 -4.52 -16.65
N CYS A 13 13.77 -4.16 -15.55
CA CYS A 13 13.53 -5.10 -14.46
C CYS A 13 12.36 -6.07 -14.68
N GLY A 14 11.54 -5.93 -15.74
CA GLY A 14 10.47 -6.90 -16.05
C GLY A 14 9.50 -7.16 -14.89
N LEU A 15 9.48 -6.29 -13.88
CA LEU A 15 8.75 -6.52 -12.64
C LEU A 15 7.32 -6.01 -12.83
N HIS A 16 6.51 -6.81 -13.51
CA HIS A 16 5.07 -6.59 -13.56
C HIS A 16 4.51 -6.74 -12.15
N CYS A 17 4.13 -5.64 -11.51
CA CYS A 17 3.44 -5.65 -10.22
C CYS A 17 1.94 -5.41 -10.46
N GLY A 18 1.11 -6.43 -10.25
CA GLY A 18 -0.36 -6.31 -10.37
C GLY A 18 -1.01 -5.53 -9.23
N GLY A 19 -0.21 -5.16 -8.22
CA GLY A 19 -0.66 -4.48 -7.01
C GLY A 19 -1.10 -5.44 -5.91
N CYS A 20 -1.13 -4.93 -4.68
CA CYS A 20 -1.36 -5.71 -3.46
C CYS A 20 -2.76 -6.37 -3.38
N ARG A 21 -3.72 -5.96 -4.21
CA ARG A 21 -5.04 -6.61 -4.30
C ARG A 21 -5.00 -7.85 -5.19
N VAL A 22 -4.13 -7.87 -6.20
CA VAL A 22 -4.04 -8.97 -7.17
C VAL A 22 -3.05 -10.03 -6.72
N GLU A 23 -1.89 -9.63 -6.20
CA GLU A 23 -0.81 -10.56 -5.87
C GLU A 23 -0.13 -10.25 -4.52
N LYS A 24 0.66 -11.21 -4.02
CA LYS A 24 1.49 -11.01 -2.82
C LYS A 24 2.63 -10.04 -3.15
N CYS A 25 2.91 -9.12 -2.22
CA CYS A 25 3.98 -8.14 -2.40
C CYS A 25 5.33 -8.80 -2.69
N LYS A 26 5.99 -8.32 -3.76
CA LYS A 26 7.31 -8.83 -4.18
C LYS A 26 8.44 -8.34 -3.27
N PHE A 27 8.25 -7.21 -2.58
CA PHE A 27 9.25 -6.60 -1.71
C PHE A 27 9.04 -6.95 -0.23
N ASN A 28 7.83 -6.73 0.29
CA ASN A 28 7.52 -7.02 1.69
C ASN A 28 6.92 -8.43 1.85
N LYS A 29 7.79 -9.44 1.99
CA LYS A 29 7.40 -10.86 2.07
C LYS A 29 6.62 -11.25 3.33
N ASN A 30 6.76 -10.44 4.38
CA ASN A 30 6.13 -10.66 5.68
C ASN A 30 4.77 -9.96 5.81
N CYS A 31 4.38 -9.13 4.84
CA CYS A 31 3.08 -8.48 4.84
C CYS A 31 1.92 -9.49 4.84
N LYS A 32 1.01 -9.31 5.81
CA LYS A 32 -0.20 -10.12 6.03
C LYS A 32 -1.49 -9.34 5.74
N VAL A 33 -1.40 -8.05 5.43
CA VAL A 33 -2.57 -7.16 5.28
C VAL A 33 -3.58 -7.70 4.27
N ARG A 34 -3.13 -8.15 3.09
CA ARG A 34 -4.03 -8.69 2.05
C ARG A 34 -4.84 -9.88 2.54
N SER A 35 -4.17 -10.91 3.07
CA SER A 35 -4.86 -12.12 3.54
C SER A 35 -5.75 -11.83 4.73
N CYS A 36 -5.32 -10.96 5.65
CA CYS A 36 -6.10 -10.53 6.80
C CYS A 36 -7.39 -9.79 6.37
N ALA A 37 -7.29 -8.84 5.43
CA ALA A 37 -8.45 -8.10 4.92
C ALA A 37 -9.44 -9.04 4.20
N GLN A 38 -8.95 -10.01 3.42
CA GLN A 38 -9.77 -11.03 2.77
C GLN A 38 -10.48 -11.94 3.77
N GLU A 39 -9.77 -12.41 4.79
CA GLU A 39 -10.32 -13.25 5.86
C GLU A 39 -11.39 -12.52 6.66
N LYS A 40 -11.12 -11.27 7.04
CA LYS A 40 -12.02 -10.42 7.83
C LYS A 40 -13.12 -9.76 7.00
N ARG A 41 -13.05 -9.86 5.67
CA ARG A 41 -13.99 -9.28 4.71
C ARG A 41 -14.17 -7.76 4.90
N VAL A 42 -13.04 -7.07 4.99
CA VAL A 42 -12.98 -5.60 5.08
C VAL A 42 -12.28 -5.03 3.86
N ASP A 43 -12.72 -3.86 3.39
CA ASP A 43 -12.13 -3.19 2.24
C ASP A 43 -10.91 -2.35 2.65
N PHE A 44 -10.98 -1.75 3.84
CA PHE A 44 -9.89 -1.01 4.48
C PHE A 44 -9.63 -1.54 5.88
N CYS A 45 -8.41 -1.34 6.38
CA CYS A 45 -8.10 -1.80 7.73
C CYS A 45 -8.90 -1.03 8.78
N CYS A 46 -9.30 0.22 8.53
CA CYS A 46 -10.17 0.98 9.43
C CYS A 46 -11.57 0.39 9.61
N ASP A 47 -12.05 -0.47 8.71
CA ASP A 47 -13.35 -1.13 8.85
C ASP A 47 -13.26 -2.36 9.79
N CYS A 48 -12.05 -2.77 10.17
CA CYS A 48 -11.83 -3.91 11.06
C CYS A 48 -11.93 -3.48 12.53
N PRO A 49 -12.66 -4.22 13.39
CA PRO A 49 -12.82 -3.87 14.81
C PRO A 49 -11.53 -3.95 15.63
N GLU A 50 -10.51 -4.65 15.14
CA GLU A 50 -9.18 -4.71 15.77
C GLU A 50 -8.24 -3.58 15.33
N PHE A 51 -8.67 -2.69 14.43
CA PHE A 51 -7.82 -1.61 13.96
C PHE A 51 -7.72 -0.48 15.01
N PRO A 52 -6.52 0.05 15.31
CA PRO A 52 -5.21 -0.34 14.77
C PRO A 52 -4.66 -1.64 15.40
N CYS A 53 -4.10 -2.53 14.56
CA CYS A 53 -3.52 -3.81 15.00
C CYS A 53 -2.02 -3.90 14.71
N GLY A 54 -1.31 -4.77 15.46
CA GLY A 54 0.14 -4.99 15.33
C GLY A 54 0.54 -6.19 14.48
N HIS A 55 -0.41 -6.97 13.95
CA HIS A 55 -0.14 -8.25 13.27
C HIS A 55 -0.02 -8.13 11.74
N THR A 56 0.21 -6.93 11.23
CA THR A 56 0.27 -6.64 9.77
C THR A 56 1.50 -7.23 9.08
N GLY A 57 2.58 -7.48 9.83
CA GLY A 57 3.88 -7.91 9.29
C GLY A 57 4.60 -6.83 8.45
N LEU A 58 4.17 -5.57 8.57
CA LEU A 58 4.88 -4.41 8.02
C LEU A 58 6.06 -4.03 8.93
N ASP A 59 7.10 -3.41 8.36
CA ASP A 59 8.10 -2.72 9.17
C ASP A 59 7.49 -1.50 9.88
N GLU A 60 8.19 -0.98 10.89
CA GLU A 60 7.68 0.09 11.75
C GLU A 60 7.26 1.34 10.96
N ASN A 61 8.09 1.80 10.03
CA ASN A 61 7.83 3.03 9.27
C ASN A 61 6.61 2.84 8.35
N LEU A 62 6.54 1.71 7.65
CA LEU A 62 5.40 1.39 6.81
C LEU A 62 4.12 1.17 7.62
N CYS A 63 4.21 0.58 8.81
CA CYS A 63 3.09 0.39 9.72
C CYS A 63 2.53 1.74 10.21
N GLN A 64 3.40 2.66 10.65
CA GLN A 64 3.00 4.00 11.08
C GLN A 64 2.27 4.75 9.96
N ARG A 65 2.81 4.74 8.73
CA ARG A 65 2.15 5.36 7.58
C ARG A 65 0.82 4.69 7.25
N HIS A 66 0.78 3.36 7.28
CA HIS A 66 -0.44 2.60 7.00
C HIS A 66 -1.55 2.93 8.00
N VAL A 67 -1.22 3.04 9.30
CA VAL A 67 -2.18 3.44 10.34
C VAL A 67 -2.67 4.86 10.11
N ALA A 68 -1.78 5.82 9.88
CA ALA A 68 -2.16 7.22 9.64
C ALA A 68 -3.09 7.36 8.42
N ILE A 69 -2.80 6.65 7.33
CA ILE A 69 -3.65 6.64 6.13
C ILE A 69 -5.04 6.05 6.42
N ASN A 70 -5.12 4.92 7.12
CA ASN A 70 -6.41 4.29 7.42
C ASN A 70 -7.22 5.13 8.44
N GLN A 71 -6.56 5.82 9.37
CA GLN A 71 -7.23 6.80 10.24
C GLN A 71 -7.83 7.95 9.44
N ARG A 72 -7.10 8.46 8.44
CA ARG A 72 -7.63 9.50 7.54
C ARG A 72 -8.80 8.98 6.71
N ILE A 73 -8.70 7.78 6.14
CA ILE A 73 -9.81 7.16 5.39
C ILE A 73 -11.04 6.97 6.29
N ALA A 74 -10.87 6.58 7.55
CA ALA A 74 -11.99 6.47 8.50
C ALA A 74 -12.68 7.82 8.76
N GLU A 75 -11.92 8.91 8.75
CA GLU A 75 -12.42 10.26 9.02
C GLU A 75 -13.19 10.85 7.82
N ILE A 76 -12.63 10.75 6.62
CA ILE A 76 -13.13 11.48 5.43
C ILE A 76 -13.71 10.58 4.34
N GLY A 77 -13.59 9.26 4.46
CA GLY A 77 -13.97 8.30 3.44
C GLY A 77 -12.89 8.11 2.35
N PRO A 78 -12.91 6.97 1.64
CA PRO A 78 -11.86 6.62 0.69
C PRO A 78 -11.86 7.50 -0.57
N GLU A 79 -13.00 7.99 -1.04
CA GLU A 79 -13.10 8.87 -2.20
C GLU A 79 -12.48 10.25 -1.91
N ALA A 80 -12.82 10.87 -0.78
CA ALA A 80 -12.24 12.14 -0.38
C ALA A 80 -10.73 12.00 -0.13
N TYR A 81 -10.31 10.89 0.49
CA TYR A 81 -8.88 10.62 0.67
C TYR A 81 -8.15 10.45 -0.68
N TYR A 82 -8.76 9.82 -1.68
CA TYR A 82 -8.20 9.74 -3.02
C TYR A 82 -8.01 11.14 -3.62
N ASP A 83 -9.03 11.99 -3.54
CA ASP A 83 -8.96 13.37 -4.05
C ASP A 83 -7.90 14.21 -3.33
N ASP A 84 -7.71 14.02 -2.01
CA ASP A 84 -6.68 14.70 -1.21
C ASP A 84 -5.24 14.36 -1.69
N VAL A 85 -4.99 13.13 -2.13
CA VAL A 85 -3.61 12.63 -2.35
C VAL A 85 -3.24 12.39 -3.80
N LYS A 86 -4.18 12.37 -4.74
CA LYS A 86 -3.93 12.00 -6.14
C LYS A 86 -2.90 12.91 -6.83
N ASP A 87 -2.83 14.18 -6.44
CA ASP A 87 -1.95 15.19 -7.05
C ASP A 87 -0.66 15.44 -6.22
N SER A 88 -0.49 14.77 -5.09
CA SER A 88 0.67 14.94 -4.21
C SER A 88 1.82 13.98 -4.59
N PRO A 89 3.03 14.48 -4.90
CA PRO A 89 4.20 13.63 -5.09
C PRO A 89 4.51 12.87 -3.79
N ARG A 90 4.71 11.55 -3.88
CA ARG A 90 5.07 10.71 -2.73
C ARG A 90 6.58 10.52 -2.55
N TYR A 91 7.37 10.91 -3.55
CA TYR A 91 8.84 10.82 -3.61
C TYR A 91 9.40 11.91 -4.51
#